data_AF-A0A7D8UAQ6-F1
#
_entry.id   AF-A0A7D8UAQ6-F1
#
_cell.length_a   1.000
_cell.length_b   1.000
_cell.length_c   1.000
_cell.angle_alpha   90.00
_cell.angle_beta   90.00
_cell.angle_gamma   90.00
#
_symmetry.space_group_name_H-M   'P 1'
#
loop_
_entity.id
_entity.type
_entity.pdbx_description
1 polymer ?
#
loop_
_entity_poly.entity_id
_entity_poly.type
_entity_poly.pdbx_seq_one_letter_code
_entity_poly.pdbx_strand_id
1 'polypeptide(L)'
;MATDNHQIKVSSNHRRLTLADGLFACAITISVLLWGYTRLWQAESGVTMPVKLADEAERELYLTPGGIYTAADIMTNGNMTASERFVGFRAVHDFSPQPGDQLCPITRTKANQDCAWVIAGRRYTFCCPPCIDEFLELAKNRPESVLPPQGYTK
;
A
#
# COMPACT_ATOMS: atom_id res chain seq x y z
N MET A 1 78.27 -60.82 -7.91
CA MET A 1 78.19 -59.39 -8.30
C MET A 1 76.95 -59.24 -9.16
N ALA A 2 75.84 -58.84 -8.55
CA ALA A 2 74.56 -58.63 -9.22
C ALA A 2 74.09 -57.23 -8.83
N THR A 3 74.11 -56.32 -9.80
CA THR A 3 73.56 -54.98 -9.69
C THR A 3 72.45 -54.82 -10.72
N ASP A 4 71.46 -54.04 -10.31
CA ASP A 4 70.43 -53.38 -11.11
C ASP A 4 69.34 -54.25 -11.75
N ASN A 5 68.09 -54.02 -11.31
CA ASN A 5 67.28 -52.93 -11.86
C ASN A 5 65.83 -53.12 -11.37
N HIS A 6 65.48 -52.55 -10.21
CA HIS A 6 64.10 -52.61 -9.71
C HIS A 6 63.32 -51.40 -10.24
N GLN A 7 62.54 -51.67 -11.27
CA GLN A 7 61.55 -50.76 -11.86
C GLN A 7 60.49 -50.35 -10.81
N ILE A 8 60.57 -49.12 -10.32
CA ILE A 8 59.47 -48.50 -9.56
C ILE A 8 58.46 -47.96 -10.57
N LYS A 9 57.31 -48.64 -10.67
CA LYS A 9 56.12 -48.18 -11.39
C LYS A 9 55.60 -46.89 -10.75
N VAL A 10 55.81 -45.76 -11.40
CA VAL A 10 55.02 -44.54 -11.21
C VAL A 10 53.95 -44.54 -12.30
N SER A 11 52.67 -44.68 -11.96
CA SER A 11 51.61 -44.06 -12.78
C SER A 11 50.24 -44.03 -12.10
N SER A 12 49.80 -42.79 -11.89
CA SER A 12 48.45 -42.25 -12.09
C SER A 12 47.26 -42.95 -11.44
N ASN A 13 46.92 -42.48 -10.25
CA ASN A 13 45.56 -42.58 -9.71
C ASN A 13 44.72 -41.41 -10.28
N HIS A 14 44.39 -41.45 -11.57
CA HIS A 14 43.38 -40.56 -12.13
C HIS A 14 42.01 -41.01 -11.60
N ARG A 15 41.59 -40.41 -10.48
CA ARG A 15 40.17 -40.42 -10.10
C ARG A 15 39.41 -39.71 -11.20
N ARG A 16 38.67 -40.50 -11.98
CA ARG A 16 37.67 -40.00 -12.94
C ARG A 16 36.61 -39.27 -12.11
N LEU A 17 36.67 -37.94 -12.14
CA LEU A 17 35.53 -37.09 -11.79
C LEU A 17 34.44 -37.38 -12.82
N THR A 18 33.41 -38.09 -12.39
CA THR A 18 32.23 -38.36 -13.23
C THR A 18 31.38 -37.10 -13.33
N LEU A 19 30.88 -36.80 -14.53
CA LEU A 19 29.99 -35.67 -14.87
C LEU A 19 28.73 -35.57 -13.98
N ALA A 20 28.42 -36.58 -13.19
CA ALA A 20 27.29 -36.60 -12.26
C ALA A 20 27.52 -35.74 -10.99
N ASP A 21 28.78 -35.46 -10.62
CA ASP A 21 29.08 -34.76 -9.36
C ASP A 21 29.08 -33.22 -9.49
N GLY A 22 29.10 -32.69 -10.72
CA GLY A 22 29.03 -31.25 -11.00
C GLY A 22 27.62 -30.67 -11.04
N LEU A 23 26.58 -31.51 -11.22
CA LEU A 23 25.19 -31.06 -11.34
C LEU A 23 24.49 -30.89 -9.99
N PHE A 24 24.98 -31.54 -8.93
CA PHE A 24 24.38 -31.41 -7.59
C PHE A 24 24.79 -30.13 -6.86
N ALA A 25 25.95 -29.54 -7.17
CA ALA A 25 26.42 -28.31 -6.54
C ALA A 25 25.75 -27.04 -7.09
N CYS A 26 25.29 -27.04 -8.35
CA CYS A 26 24.63 -25.87 -8.96
C CYS A 26 23.14 -25.73 -8.58
N ALA A 27 22.45 -26.81 -8.21
CA ALA A 27 21.01 -26.76 -7.92
C ALA A 27 20.69 -26.14 -6.53
N ILE A 28 21.61 -26.25 -5.57
CA ILE A 28 21.38 -25.81 -4.19
C ILE A 28 21.60 -24.29 -4.04
N THR A 29 22.52 -23.70 -4.80
CA THR A 29 22.82 -22.25 -4.74
C THR A 29 21.74 -21.39 -5.43
N ILE A 30 21.11 -21.90 -6.48
CA ILE A 30 19.97 -21.23 -7.14
C ILE A 30 18.72 -21.23 -6.24
N SER A 31 18.52 -22.32 -5.47
CA SER A 31 17.36 -22.45 -4.57
C SER A 31 17.41 -21.48 -3.38
N VAL A 32 18.59 -21.21 -2.82
CA VAL A 32 18.77 -20.24 -1.72
C VAL A 32 18.60 -18.80 -2.19
N LEU A 33 19.03 -18.47 -3.42
CA LEU A 33 18.83 -17.13 -3.99
C LEU A 33 17.36 -16.87 -4.38
N LEU A 34 16.62 -17.88 -4.85
CA LEU A 34 15.17 -17.76 -5.13
C LEU A 34 14.29 -17.72 -3.86
N TRP A 35 14.67 -18.42 -2.79
CA TRP A 35 13.99 -18.32 -1.49
C TRP A 35 14.35 -17.02 -0.73
N GLY A 36 15.54 -16.46 -0.94
CA GLY A 36 15.93 -15.16 -0.39
C GLY A 36 15.22 -13.99 -1.07
N TYR A 37 15.08 -14.01 -2.40
CA TYR A 37 14.44 -12.92 -3.16
C TYR A 37 12.94 -12.77 -2.87
N THR A 38 12.22 -13.87 -2.61
CA THR A 38 10.78 -13.82 -2.34
C THR A 38 10.45 -13.26 -0.95
N ARG A 39 11.37 -13.32 0.03
CA ARG A 39 11.16 -12.74 1.37
C ARG A 39 11.47 -11.25 1.48
N LEU A 40 12.18 -10.67 0.52
CA LEU A 40 12.55 -9.25 0.52
C LEU A 40 11.54 -8.34 -0.22
N TRP A 41 10.45 -8.91 -0.75
CA TRP A 41 9.41 -8.18 -1.49
C TRP A 41 8.03 -8.14 -0.79
N GLN A 42 7.93 -8.57 0.47
CA GLN A 42 6.84 -8.11 1.33
C GLN A 42 7.24 -6.74 1.91
N ALA A 43 7.26 -5.72 1.05
CA ALA A 43 7.16 -4.36 1.54
C ALA A 43 5.81 -4.26 2.27
N GLU A 44 5.86 -4.01 3.57
CA GLU A 44 4.70 -3.68 4.37
C GLU A 44 4.01 -2.49 3.72
N SER A 45 2.94 -2.73 2.97
CA SER A 45 2.00 -1.68 2.57
C SER A 45 1.18 -1.29 3.80
N GLY A 46 1.86 -0.72 4.80
CA GLY A 46 1.22 -0.09 5.95
C GLY A 46 0.51 1.15 5.44
N VAL A 47 -0.77 1.02 5.11
CA VAL A 47 -1.63 2.18 4.82
C VAL A 47 -1.66 3.04 6.09
N THR A 48 -1.00 4.19 6.04
CA THR A 48 -0.98 5.13 7.17
C THR A 48 -2.30 5.90 7.19
N MET A 49 -2.85 6.11 8.38
CA MET A 49 -4.06 6.92 8.53
C MET A 49 -3.66 8.40 8.61
N PRO A 50 -4.36 9.31 7.90
CA PRO A 50 -4.11 10.74 8.04
C PRO A 50 -4.36 11.21 9.47
N VAL A 51 -3.62 12.26 9.84
CA VAL A 51 -3.77 12.95 11.12
C VAL A 51 -4.73 14.12 10.91
N LYS A 52 -5.61 14.36 11.88
CA LYS A 52 -6.49 15.53 11.88
C LYS A 52 -5.67 16.83 11.77
N LEU A 53 -6.14 17.78 10.97
CA LEU A 53 -5.59 19.14 10.91
C LEU A 53 -5.83 19.94 12.21
N ALA A 54 -5.01 20.95 12.46
CA ALA A 54 -5.26 21.90 13.54
C ALA A 54 -6.56 22.70 13.28
N ASP A 55 -7.29 23.10 14.33
CA ASP A 55 -8.65 23.63 14.21
C ASP A 55 -8.76 24.82 13.23
N GLU A 56 -7.82 25.76 13.23
CA GLU A 56 -7.84 26.89 12.30
C GLU A 56 -7.63 26.44 10.84
N ALA A 57 -6.67 25.54 10.60
CA ALA A 57 -6.41 25.00 9.26
C ALA A 57 -7.58 24.13 8.77
N GLU A 58 -8.23 23.38 9.67
CA GLU A 58 -9.44 22.64 9.38
C GLU A 58 -10.58 23.59 8.98
N ARG A 59 -10.80 24.68 9.72
CA ARG A 59 -11.83 25.66 9.37
C ARG A 59 -11.61 26.26 7.99
N GLU A 60 -10.38 26.68 7.69
CA GLU A 60 -10.02 27.22 6.37
C GLU A 60 -10.25 26.17 5.25
N LEU A 61 -9.83 24.93 5.49
CA LEU A 61 -10.04 23.84 4.53
C LEU A 61 -11.52 23.57 4.26
N TYR A 62 -12.38 23.60 5.28
CA TYR A 62 -13.77 23.19 5.13
C TYR A 62 -14.70 24.34 4.72
N LEU A 63 -14.37 25.57 5.07
CA LEU A 63 -15.26 26.73 4.93
C LEU A 63 -14.84 27.70 3.81
N THR A 64 -13.73 27.43 3.13
CA THR A 64 -13.31 28.17 1.92
C THR A 64 -13.44 27.30 0.67
N PRO A 65 -14.14 27.74 -0.39
CA PRO A 65 -14.19 27.00 -1.66
C PRO A 65 -12.81 26.85 -2.32
N GLY A 66 -12.63 25.81 -3.13
CA GLY A 66 -11.41 25.61 -3.93
C GLY A 66 -11.49 24.38 -4.83
N GLY A 67 -10.79 24.40 -5.98
CA GLY A 67 -10.83 23.32 -6.96
C GLY A 67 -12.27 22.92 -7.32
N ILE A 68 -12.61 21.64 -7.10
CA ILE A 68 -13.98 21.11 -7.31
C ILE A 68 -14.87 21.15 -6.06
N TYR A 69 -14.37 21.65 -4.92
CA TYR A 69 -15.14 21.84 -3.69
C TYR A 69 -15.73 23.26 -3.66
N THR A 70 -17.04 23.36 -3.80
CA THR A 70 -17.74 24.62 -4.06
C THR A 70 -18.44 25.19 -2.83
N ALA A 71 -18.84 26.47 -2.89
CA ALA A 71 -19.69 27.06 -1.86
C ALA A 71 -21.02 26.31 -1.67
N ALA A 72 -21.57 25.71 -2.73
CA ALA A 72 -22.77 24.88 -2.65
C ALA A 72 -22.52 23.60 -1.86
N ASP A 73 -21.33 22.99 -1.99
CA ASP A 73 -20.94 21.82 -1.20
C ASP A 73 -20.81 22.19 0.28
N ILE A 74 -20.18 23.33 0.60
CA ILE A 74 -20.03 23.82 1.98
C ILE A 74 -21.41 23.98 2.64
N MET A 75 -22.35 24.64 1.96
CA MET A 75 -23.72 24.80 2.45
C MET A 75 -24.43 23.45 2.60
N THR A 76 -24.25 22.54 1.63
CA THR A 76 -24.85 21.19 1.68
C THR A 76 -24.34 20.37 2.85
N ASN A 77 -23.06 20.55 3.21
CA ASN A 77 -22.46 19.92 4.39
C ASN A 77 -22.79 20.65 5.70
N GLY A 78 -23.54 21.76 5.63
CA GLY A 78 -24.04 22.48 6.79
C GLY A 78 -23.12 23.55 7.35
N ASN A 79 -22.18 24.08 6.55
CA ASN A 79 -21.21 25.11 6.96
C ASN A 79 -20.42 24.74 8.22
N MET A 80 -19.96 23.49 8.29
CA MET A 80 -19.25 22.93 9.44
C MET A 80 -18.00 22.15 9.00
N THR A 81 -17.09 21.91 9.94
CA THR A 81 -15.93 21.04 9.74
C THR A 81 -16.27 19.57 10.00
N ALA A 82 -15.37 18.65 9.64
CA ALA A 82 -15.54 17.25 9.99
C ALA A 82 -15.50 17.03 11.51
N SER A 83 -14.66 17.76 12.24
CA SER A 83 -14.61 17.65 13.71
C SER A 83 -15.89 18.08 14.39
N GLU A 84 -16.58 19.09 13.86
CA GLU A 84 -17.89 19.50 14.35
C GLU A 84 -18.97 18.46 14.02
N ARG A 85 -18.94 17.88 12.81
CA ARG A 85 -19.94 16.90 12.35
C ARG A 85 -19.82 15.54 13.03
N PHE A 86 -18.59 15.09 13.27
CA PHE A 86 -18.27 13.72 13.69
C PHE A 86 -17.78 13.66 15.13
N VAL A 87 -18.29 14.53 16.01
CA VAL A 87 -17.98 14.49 17.45
C VAL A 87 -18.28 13.11 18.02
N GLY A 88 -17.30 12.51 18.69
CA GLY A 88 -17.43 11.19 19.30
C GLY A 88 -17.46 10.02 18.31
N PHE A 89 -17.21 10.26 17.01
CA PHE A 89 -17.16 9.22 16.00
C PHE A 89 -16.05 8.21 16.29
N ARG A 90 -16.39 6.92 16.24
CA ARG A 90 -15.42 5.83 16.39
C ARG A 90 -15.09 5.26 15.01
N ALA A 91 -13.88 5.55 14.55
CA ALA A 91 -13.37 4.98 13.32
C ALA A 91 -13.15 3.46 13.47
N VAL A 92 -13.57 2.71 12.45
CA VAL A 92 -13.31 1.27 12.32
C VAL A 92 -12.59 1.07 11.01
N HIS A 93 -11.28 0.87 11.09
CA HIS A 93 -10.43 0.67 9.91
C HIS A 93 -10.42 -0.81 9.53
N ASP A 94 -11.23 -1.17 8.54
CA ASP A 94 -11.23 -2.52 7.96
C ASP A 94 -10.42 -2.55 6.66
N PHE A 95 -9.20 -3.10 6.75
CA PHE A 95 -8.25 -3.24 5.64
C PHE A 95 -8.55 -4.45 4.73
N SER A 96 -9.66 -5.17 4.95
CA SER A 96 -10.08 -6.33 4.17
C SER A 96 -11.46 -6.13 3.50
N PRO A 97 -11.65 -5.06 2.70
CA PRO A 97 -12.92 -4.84 2.00
C PRO A 97 -13.25 -6.01 1.07
N GLN A 98 -14.53 -6.28 0.87
CA GLN A 98 -15.06 -7.29 -0.04
C GLN A 98 -15.45 -6.67 -1.38
N PRO A 99 -15.55 -7.45 -2.47
CA PRO A 99 -16.08 -6.94 -3.74
C PRO A 99 -17.46 -6.29 -3.55
N GLY A 100 -17.65 -5.11 -4.12
CA GLY A 100 -18.85 -4.28 -3.94
C GLY A 100 -18.85 -3.38 -2.70
N ASP A 101 -17.91 -3.53 -1.77
CA ASP A 101 -17.77 -2.58 -0.66
C ASP A 101 -17.33 -1.20 -1.18
N GLN A 102 -17.91 -0.16 -0.58
CA GLN A 102 -17.43 1.22 -0.76
C GLN A 102 -16.08 1.38 -0.05
N LEU A 103 -15.14 2.01 -0.74
CA LEU A 103 -13.79 2.23 -0.28
C LEU A 103 -13.59 3.67 0.16
N CYS A 104 -12.79 3.86 1.20
CA CYS A 104 -12.26 5.17 1.53
C CYS A 104 -11.39 5.66 0.36
N PRO A 105 -11.65 6.86 -0.19
CA PRO A 105 -10.88 7.39 -1.32
C PRO A 105 -9.38 7.55 -1.06
N ILE A 106 -8.99 7.74 0.21
CA ILE A 106 -7.60 7.94 0.64
C ILE A 106 -6.90 6.61 0.88
N THR A 107 -7.45 5.78 1.76
CA THR A 107 -6.75 4.61 2.30
C THR A 107 -7.06 3.31 1.57
N ARG A 108 -8.10 3.30 0.72
CA ARG A 108 -8.65 2.09 0.07
C ARG A 108 -9.12 1.00 1.04
N THR A 109 -9.28 1.32 2.33
CA THR A 109 -9.97 0.48 3.31
C THR A 109 -11.48 0.54 3.10
N LYS A 110 -12.24 -0.36 3.72
CA LYS A 110 -13.70 -0.27 3.75
C LYS A 110 -14.13 1.08 4.36
N ALA A 111 -15.02 1.79 3.68
CA ALA A 111 -15.58 3.05 4.17
C ALA A 111 -16.69 2.80 5.20
N ASN A 112 -16.88 3.76 6.10
CA ASN A 112 -18.04 3.82 6.97
C ASN A 112 -19.12 4.70 6.30
N GLN A 113 -20.33 4.14 6.12
CA GLN A 113 -21.44 4.83 5.45
C GLN A 113 -21.93 6.08 6.20
N ASP A 114 -21.69 6.14 7.51
CA ASP A 114 -22.03 7.28 8.36
C ASP A 114 -21.00 8.40 8.26
N CYS A 115 -19.76 8.10 7.86
CA CYS A 115 -18.71 9.08 7.65
C CYS A 115 -18.70 9.51 6.18
N ALA A 116 -19.50 10.52 5.86
CA ALA A 116 -19.68 10.97 4.48
C ALA A 116 -19.63 12.49 4.34
N TRP A 117 -19.16 12.93 3.17
CA TRP A 117 -19.04 14.34 2.81
C TRP A 117 -19.48 14.57 1.36
N VAL A 118 -20.05 15.73 1.07
CA VAL A 118 -20.42 16.14 -0.28
C VAL A 118 -19.31 16.99 -0.90
N ILE A 119 -18.87 16.62 -2.10
CA ILE A 119 -17.85 17.33 -2.89
C ILE A 119 -18.30 17.30 -4.36
N ALA A 120 -18.30 18.45 -5.04
CA ALA A 120 -18.79 18.58 -6.42
C ALA A 120 -20.21 18.01 -6.61
N GLY A 121 -21.09 18.24 -5.62
CA GLY A 121 -22.47 17.75 -5.59
C GLY A 121 -22.60 16.22 -5.41
N ARG A 122 -21.51 15.51 -5.11
CA ARG A 122 -21.49 14.05 -4.98
C ARG A 122 -21.14 13.64 -3.56
N ARG A 123 -21.84 12.64 -3.04
CA ARG A 123 -21.58 12.06 -1.71
C ARG A 123 -20.44 11.05 -1.81
N TYR A 124 -19.39 11.27 -1.01
CA TYR A 124 -18.28 10.34 -0.80
C TYR A 124 -18.34 9.79 0.63
N THR A 125 -17.92 8.55 0.82
CA THR A 125 -17.85 7.89 2.13
C THR A 125 -16.41 7.57 2.50
N PHE A 126 -16.07 7.73 3.77
CA PHE A 126 -14.71 7.65 4.29
C PHE A 126 -14.66 6.67 5.46
N CYS A 127 -13.48 6.14 5.78
CA CYS A 127 -13.33 5.29 6.96
C CYS A 127 -13.20 6.09 8.27
N CYS A 128 -12.78 7.37 8.19
CA CYS A 128 -12.66 8.26 9.33
C CYS A 128 -12.65 9.76 8.93
N PRO A 129 -12.88 10.68 9.88
CA PRO A 129 -12.88 12.12 9.61
C PRO A 129 -11.57 12.68 9.03
N PRO A 130 -10.36 12.30 9.51
CA PRO A 130 -9.12 12.81 8.91
C PRO A 130 -8.94 12.47 7.42
N CYS A 131 -9.58 11.40 6.91
CA CYS A 131 -9.56 11.13 5.47
C CYS A 131 -10.39 12.13 4.66
N ILE A 132 -11.35 12.83 5.27
CA ILE A 132 -12.08 13.91 4.64
C ILE A 132 -11.15 15.11 4.45
N ASP A 133 -10.30 15.43 5.45
CA ASP A 133 -9.31 16.51 5.37
C ASP A 133 -8.40 16.31 4.14
N GLU A 134 -7.73 15.17 4.07
CA GLU A 134 -6.79 14.87 2.97
C GLU A 134 -7.50 14.83 1.61
N PHE A 135 -8.75 14.34 1.57
CA PHE A 135 -9.51 14.29 0.32
C PHE A 135 -10.02 15.66 -0.14
N LEU A 136 -10.34 16.57 0.79
CA LEU A 136 -10.65 17.97 0.46
C LEU A 136 -9.41 18.68 -0.07
N GLU A 137 -8.24 18.48 0.54
CA GLU A 137 -6.98 19.01 0.02
C GLU A 137 -6.72 18.51 -1.42
N LEU A 138 -6.93 17.21 -1.66
CA LEU A 138 -6.82 16.63 -3.00
C LEU A 138 -7.81 17.26 -3.98
N ALA A 139 -9.07 17.38 -3.60
CA ALA A 139 -10.13 17.95 -4.44
C ALA A 139 -9.89 19.43 -4.78
N LYS A 140 -9.27 20.18 -3.87
CA LYS A 140 -8.91 21.59 -4.10
C LYS A 140 -7.70 21.74 -5.00
N ASN A 141 -6.66 20.93 -4.77
CA ASN A 141 -5.34 21.14 -5.36
C ASN A 141 -5.05 20.29 -6.60
N ARG A 142 -5.71 19.13 -6.73
CA ARG A 142 -5.53 18.15 -7.83
C ARG A 142 -6.88 17.53 -8.23
N PRO A 143 -7.87 18.35 -8.63
CA PRO A 143 -9.23 17.88 -8.90
C PRO A 143 -9.32 16.77 -9.96
N GLU A 144 -8.38 16.72 -10.91
CA GLU A 144 -8.30 15.70 -11.95
C GLU A 144 -8.02 14.28 -11.42
N SER A 145 -7.49 14.18 -10.20
CA SER A 145 -7.22 12.91 -9.52
C SER A 145 -8.42 12.36 -8.74
N VAL A 146 -9.48 13.17 -8.60
CA VAL A 146 -10.70 12.78 -7.90
C VAL A 146 -11.59 11.99 -8.87
N LEU A 147 -11.80 10.71 -8.55
CA LEU A 147 -12.74 9.86 -9.28
C LEU A 147 -14.18 10.17 -8.83
N PRO A 148 -15.19 9.86 -9.66
CA PRO A 148 -16.57 9.83 -9.17
C PRO A 148 -16.72 8.76 -8.06
N PRO A 149 -17.75 8.85 -7.19
CA PRO A 149 -17.94 7.90 -6.08
C PRO A 149 -17.89 6.42 -6.49
N GLN A 150 -18.42 6.10 -7.68
CA GLN A 150 -18.42 4.73 -8.22
C GLN A 150 -17.01 4.19 -8.47
N GLY A 151 -16.01 5.06 -8.67
CA GLY A 151 -14.60 4.69 -8.79
C GLY A 151 -13.94 4.27 -7.47
N TYR A 152 -14.64 4.38 -6.35
CA TYR A 152 -14.21 3.94 -5.02
C TYR A 152 -15.02 2.74 -4.53
N THR A 153 -15.20 1.74 -5.40
CA THR A 153 -15.78 0.44 -5.07
C THR A 153 -14.78 -0.66 -5.39
N LYS A 154 -14.73 -1.71 -4.58
CA LYS A 154 -13.83 -2.86 -4.78
C LYS A 154 -14.34 -3.87 -5.80
#